data_AF-C4REL9-F1
#
_entry.id   AF-C4REL9-F1
#
_cell.length_a   1.000
_cell.length_b   1.000
_cell.length_c   1.000
_cell.angle_alpha   90.00
_cell.angle_beta   90.00
_cell.angle_gamma   90.00
#
_symmetry.space_group_name_H-M   'P 1'
#
loop_
_entity.id
_entity.type
_entity.pdbx_description
1 polymer ?
#
loop_
_entity_poly.entity_id
_entity_poly.type
_entity_poly.pdbx_seq_one_letter_code
_entity_poly.pdbx_strand_id
1 'polypeptide(L)'
;MSHAAQVDGAAILDAVHAALTRYVVLPSAEAVDAVVLWVAATHAQAAWAHAPRLVIRAPERRCGKSRLLDVVESTCHNPLITVNASPAAVYRAIGTDNPPTLLIDEADTIFGGKNADANEDLRGLLNAGHQRNRPTIRWDNNTRSLEKIPTFAMAALAGIGAMPDTIEDRAVVVRMRRRAAGERVAPYRMRRDGPPLRTLAEQLAAWLRPHLTALEAAEPAMPLEDRAADTWEPLIAVADLAGGTWPARARKAADILTTEHTDTAAASDRIRLLADCRTAFGDLDAIPTSVLLDRLRADPEAPWADYGPAGLTAVKLGTLLREYDITSANIRFPAPIGQVKGYQRHAFIDAWTRYCPLPDPAPAPAPSHPSHPSPPSSTPGRQNPWDGTTRPNHHPHRDGSTRPTLQAVPPLTSVGTGGTGGTDTPRNHANGGAA
;
A
#
# COMPACT_ATOMS: atom_id res chain seq x y z
N MET A 1 25.58 28.74 -29.29
CA MET A 1 24.48 27.93 -28.75
C MET A 1 24.79 27.68 -27.29
N SER A 2 23.93 28.09 -26.35
CA SER A 2 24.12 27.78 -24.94
C SER A 2 23.69 26.33 -24.67
N HIS A 3 24.57 25.52 -24.06
CA HIS A 3 24.08 24.37 -23.30
C HIS A 3 23.23 24.91 -22.16
N ALA A 4 21.92 24.68 -22.21
CA ALA A 4 21.15 24.60 -20.98
C ALA A 4 21.74 23.44 -20.16
N ALA A 5 21.97 23.64 -18.86
CA ALA A 5 22.44 22.55 -18.02
C ALA A 5 21.41 21.41 -18.06
N GLN A 6 21.85 20.22 -18.43
CA GLN A 6 20.97 19.06 -18.50
C GLN A 6 20.41 18.78 -17.10
N VAL A 7 19.08 18.80 -16.98
CA VAL A 7 18.41 18.62 -15.70
C VAL A 7 18.48 17.16 -15.30
N ASP A 8 19.16 16.88 -14.19
CA ASP A 8 19.33 15.53 -13.67
C ASP A 8 18.04 15.05 -12.97
N GLY A 9 17.22 14.31 -13.70
CA GLY A 9 15.97 13.74 -13.19
C GLY A 9 16.19 12.75 -12.06
N ALA A 10 17.24 11.93 -12.11
CA ALA A 10 17.56 10.97 -11.06
C ALA A 10 17.89 11.67 -9.74
N ALA A 11 18.68 12.75 -9.78
CA ALA A 11 18.98 13.58 -8.60
C ALA A 11 17.74 14.28 -8.02
N ILE A 12 16.78 14.70 -8.86
CA ILE A 12 15.50 15.26 -8.38
C ILE A 12 14.66 14.18 -7.68
N LEU A 13 14.53 12.98 -8.27
CA LEU A 13 13.82 11.87 -7.65
C LEU A 13 14.49 11.43 -6.33
N ASP A 14 15.82 11.38 -6.26
CA ASP A 14 16.56 11.09 -5.03
C ASP A 14 16.33 12.17 -3.94
N ALA A 15 16.20 13.45 -4.33
CA ALA A 15 15.85 14.52 -3.40
C ALA A 15 14.41 14.37 -2.86
N VAL A 16 13.45 13.96 -3.69
CA VAL A 16 12.06 13.65 -3.28
C VAL A 16 12.02 12.41 -2.37
N HIS A 17 12.79 11.37 -2.68
CA HIS A 17 12.97 10.18 -1.84
C HIS A 17 13.53 10.52 -0.46
N ALA A 18 14.59 11.35 -0.41
CA ALA A 18 15.17 11.83 0.84
C ALA A 18 14.19 12.71 1.64
N ALA A 19 13.35 13.50 0.97
CA ALA A 19 12.33 14.33 1.61
C ALA A 19 11.18 13.49 2.22
N LEU A 20 10.70 12.46 1.51
CA LEU A 20 9.67 11.54 2.01
C LEU A 20 10.16 10.75 3.24
N THR A 21 11.30 10.06 3.11
CA THR A 21 11.89 9.23 4.18
C THR A 21 12.28 10.03 5.43
N ARG A 22 12.56 11.33 5.29
CA ARG A 22 12.81 12.25 6.41
C ARG A 22 11.58 12.48 7.31
N TYR A 23 10.35 12.36 6.81
CA TYR A 23 9.11 12.68 7.55
C TYR A 23 8.17 11.48 7.74
N VAL A 24 8.27 10.48 6.85
CA VAL A 24 7.40 9.31 6.77
C VAL A 24 8.25 8.03 6.93
N VAL A 25 7.68 7.01 7.57
CA VAL A 25 8.22 5.65 7.48
C VAL A 25 7.22 4.89 6.62
N LEU A 26 7.66 4.45 5.44
CA LEU A 26 6.88 3.63 4.51
C LEU A 26 7.16 2.14 4.79
N PRO A 27 6.28 1.20 4.40
CA PRO A 27 6.40 -0.21 4.79
C PRO A 27 7.63 -0.93 4.20
N SER A 28 8.08 -0.52 3.02
CA SER A 28 9.20 -1.06 2.26
C SER A 28 9.97 0.07 1.56
N ALA A 29 11.14 -0.20 0.98
CA ALA A 29 11.87 0.79 0.17
C ALA A 29 11.14 1.03 -1.17
N GLU A 30 10.58 -0.04 -1.70
CA GLU A 30 9.73 -0.12 -2.88
C GLU A 30 8.50 0.80 -2.75
N ALA A 31 7.89 0.86 -1.56
CA ALA A 31 6.82 1.80 -1.27
C ALA A 31 7.27 3.27 -1.26
N VAL A 32 8.54 3.57 -0.93
CA VAL A 32 9.09 4.92 -1.10
C VAL A 32 9.18 5.25 -2.59
N ASP A 33 9.79 4.35 -3.37
CA ASP A 33 10.05 4.55 -4.80
C ASP A 33 8.75 4.70 -5.59
N ALA A 34 7.75 3.89 -5.27
CA ALA A 34 6.40 3.99 -5.83
C ALA A 34 5.75 5.36 -5.57
N VAL A 35 5.88 5.92 -4.37
CA VAL A 35 5.35 7.27 -4.07
C VAL A 35 6.17 8.36 -4.73
N VAL A 36 7.51 8.24 -4.78
CA VAL A 36 8.39 9.20 -5.48
C VAL A 36 8.00 9.31 -6.95
N LEU A 37 7.84 8.16 -7.62
CA LEU A 37 7.46 8.08 -9.03
C LEU A 37 6.01 8.52 -9.26
N TRP A 38 5.08 8.17 -8.37
CA TRP A 38 3.69 8.64 -8.46
C TRP A 38 3.60 10.17 -8.35
N VAL A 39 4.30 10.76 -7.36
CA VAL A 39 4.40 12.22 -7.18
C VAL A 39 4.99 12.86 -8.43
N ALA A 40 6.07 12.32 -8.99
CA ALA A 40 6.67 12.83 -10.22
C ALA A 40 5.70 12.72 -11.42
N ALA A 41 5.01 11.59 -11.58
CA ALA A 41 4.03 11.37 -12.65
C ALA A 41 2.86 12.38 -12.60
N THR A 42 2.51 12.95 -11.45
CA THR A 42 1.50 14.04 -11.40
C THR A 42 1.92 15.29 -12.19
N HIS A 43 3.21 15.61 -12.26
CA HIS A 43 3.72 16.77 -13.01
C HIS A 43 3.76 16.55 -14.53
N ALA A 44 3.77 15.29 -14.95
CA ALA A 44 3.70 14.86 -16.34
C ALA A 44 2.28 14.44 -16.77
N GLN A 45 1.25 14.65 -15.93
CA GLN A 45 -0.13 14.20 -16.12
C GLN A 45 -0.77 14.55 -17.48
N ALA A 46 -0.28 15.55 -18.21
CA ALA A 46 -0.75 15.85 -19.56
C ALA A 46 -0.43 14.74 -20.59
N ALA A 47 0.65 13.98 -20.40
CA ALA A 47 1.15 12.97 -21.35
C ALA A 47 0.44 11.60 -21.25
N TRP A 48 -0.19 11.27 -20.12
CA TRP A 48 -0.61 9.89 -19.85
C TRP A 48 -1.97 9.51 -20.44
N ALA A 49 -2.10 8.32 -21.00
CA ALA A 49 -3.42 7.75 -21.31
C ALA A 49 -4.19 7.39 -20.02
N HIS A 50 -3.47 7.05 -18.94
CA HIS A 50 -4.03 6.63 -17.65
C HIS A 50 -3.58 7.52 -16.48
N ALA A 51 -4.41 7.63 -15.44
CA ALA A 51 -4.15 8.38 -14.21
C ALA A 51 -4.14 7.41 -13.01
N PRO A 52 -2.96 6.88 -12.63
CA PRO A 52 -2.81 6.00 -11.48
C PRO A 52 -3.36 6.60 -10.20
N ARG A 53 -4.12 5.81 -9.43
CA ARG A 53 -4.52 6.15 -8.07
C ARG A 53 -3.36 5.86 -7.09
N LEU A 54 -3.33 6.52 -5.94
CA LEU A 54 -2.43 6.21 -4.83
C LEU A 54 -3.27 5.92 -3.58
N VAL A 55 -3.41 4.65 -3.20
CA VAL A 55 -4.21 4.25 -2.04
C VAL A 55 -3.31 4.10 -0.82
N ILE A 56 -3.34 5.09 0.07
CA ILE A 56 -2.60 5.16 1.32
C ILE A 56 -3.48 4.54 2.42
N ARG A 57 -3.51 3.22 2.49
CA ARG A 57 -4.35 2.48 3.46
C ARG A 57 -3.58 2.01 4.68
N ALA A 58 -4.28 1.80 5.79
CA ALA A 58 -3.73 1.19 7.00
C ALA A 58 -4.82 0.40 7.74
N PRO A 59 -4.49 -0.68 8.46
CA PRO A 59 -5.46 -1.38 9.31
C PRO A 59 -5.96 -0.50 10.47
N GLU A 60 -5.22 0.57 10.82
CA GLU A 60 -5.36 1.25 12.10
C GLU A 60 -5.19 2.77 12.02
N ARG A 61 -5.56 3.45 13.11
CA ARG A 61 -5.28 4.86 13.35
C ARG A 61 -3.81 5.04 13.75
N ARG A 62 -3.29 6.25 13.50
CA ARG A 62 -1.91 6.71 13.81
C ARG A 62 -0.76 6.00 13.05
N CYS A 63 -1.05 5.28 11.96
CA CYS A 63 -0.05 4.70 11.04
C CYS A 63 0.62 5.72 10.09
N GLY A 64 0.50 7.03 10.34
CA GLY A 64 1.19 8.05 9.53
C GLY A 64 0.57 8.40 8.17
N LYS A 65 -0.62 7.92 7.82
CA LYS A 65 -1.30 8.18 6.52
C LYS A 65 -1.37 9.67 6.15
N SER A 66 -2.00 10.49 6.98
CA SER A 66 -2.09 11.95 6.76
C SER A 66 -0.72 12.65 6.77
N ARG A 67 0.33 12.03 7.35
CA ARG A 67 1.73 12.52 7.24
C ARG A 67 2.39 12.17 5.91
N LEU A 68 1.96 11.09 5.25
CA LEU A 68 2.32 10.85 3.84
C LEU A 68 1.56 11.85 2.95
N LEU A 69 0.27 12.06 3.20
CA LEU A 69 -0.55 13.02 2.47
C LEU A 69 -0.05 14.48 2.63
N ASP A 70 0.32 14.91 3.85
CA ASP A 70 1.01 16.19 4.17
C ASP A 70 2.19 16.50 3.22
N VAL A 71 2.95 15.45 2.87
CA VAL A 71 4.17 15.55 2.05
C VAL A 71 3.82 15.48 0.57
N VAL A 72 2.92 14.57 0.17
CA VAL A 72 2.40 14.47 -1.21
C VAL A 72 1.72 15.77 -1.64
N GLU A 73 0.88 16.37 -0.79
CA GLU A 73 0.27 17.70 -1.01
C GLU A 73 1.32 18.77 -1.30
N SER A 74 2.47 18.69 -0.62
CA SER A 74 3.54 19.68 -0.76
C SER A 74 4.48 19.39 -1.95
N THR A 75 4.37 18.25 -2.63
CA THR A 75 5.27 17.83 -3.73
C THR A 75 4.59 17.50 -5.06
N CYS A 76 3.29 17.20 -5.08
CA CYS A 76 2.56 16.87 -6.30
C CYS A 76 2.14 18.11 -7.13
N HIS A 77 1.72 17.87 -8.36
CA HIS A 77 1.20 18.91 -9.25
C HIS A 77 -0.18 19.40 -8.81
N ASN A 78 -0.31 20.71 -8.57
CA ASN A 78 -1.59 21.41 -8.38
C ASN A 78 -2.55 20.67 -7.40
N PRO A 79 -2.19 20.53 -6.11
CA PRO A 79 -2.97 19.76 -5.14
C PRO A 79 -4.36 20.35 -4.90
N LEU A 80 -5.38 19.50 -4.90
CA LEU A 80 -6.71 19.81 -4.40
C LEU A 80 -7.05 18.85 -3.26
N ILE A 81 -6.76 19.26 -2.03
CA ILE A 81 -7.02 18.47 -0.82
C ILE A 81 -8.46 18.64 -0.33
N THR A 82 -9.06 17.53 0.10
CA THR A 82 -10.41 17.48 0.67
C THR A 82 -10.55 16.34 1.69
N VAL A 83 -11.51 16.51 2.60
CA VAL A 83 -11.96 15.48 3.55
C VAL A 83 -13.43 15.13 3.32
N ASN A 84 -14.22 16.06 2.78
CA ASN A 84 -15.66 15.88 2.49
C ASN A 84 -16.15 16.90 1.45
N ALA A 85 -15.70 16.75 0.20
CA ALA A 85 -16.22 17.55 -0.92
C ALA A 85 -17.40 16.82 -1.57
N SER A 86 -18.46 17.56 -1.92
CA SER A 86 -19.55 16.98 -2.71
C SER A 86 -19.03 16.57 -4.10
N PRO A 87 -19.55 15.49 -4.72
CA PRO A 87 -19.10 15.05 -6.03
C PRO A 87 -19.14 16.18 -7.06
N ALA A 88 -20.19 17.00 -7.05
CA ALA A 88 -20.33 18.17 -7.92
C ALA A 88 -19.23 19.22 -7.77
N ALA A 89 -18.64 19.39 -6.59
CA ALA A 89 -17.50 20.27 -6.39
C ALA A 89 -16.21 19.68 -6.99
N VAL A 90 -15.97 18.37 -6.78
CA VAL A 90 -14.81 17.66 -7.35
C VAL A 90 -14.89 17.66 -8.89
N TYR A 91 -16.04 17.28 -9.44
CA TYR A 91 -16.34 17.32 -10.88
C TYR A 91 -16.02 18.67 -11.53
N ARG A 92 -16.36 19.79 -10.87
CA ARG A 92 -16.10 21.14 -11.39
C ARG A 92 -14.66 21.61 -11.21
N ALA A 93 -13.95 21.09 -10.21
CA ALA A 93 -12.57 21.46 -9.93
C ALA A 93 -11.55 20.70 -10.81
N ILE A 94 -11.95 19.59 -11.45
CA ILE A 94 -11.08 18.85 -12.39
C ILE A 94 -10.79 19.68 -13.64
N GLY A 95 -11.80 20.33 -14.24
CA GLY A 95 -11.63 21.10 -15.47
C GLY A 95 -11.19 20.27 -16.68
N THR A 96 -10.81 20.92 -17.78
CA THR A 96 -10.40 20.22 -19.03
C THR A 96 -8.89 20.19 -19.24
N ASP A 97 -8.20 21.31 -19.05
CA ASP A 97 -6.89 21.53 -19.70
C ASP A 97 -5.68 21.26 -18.78
N ASN A 98 -5.84 21.44 -17.47
CA ASN A 98 -4.79 21.25 -16.46
C ASN A 98 -5.40 20.74 -15.14
N PRO A 99 -5.79 19.45 -15.07
CA PRO A 99 -6.46 18.91 -13.90
C PRO A 99 -5.57 18.92 -12.64
N PRO A 100 -6.15 19.17 -11.45
CA PRO A 100 -5.43 19.09 -10.18
C PRO A 100 -5.12 17.64 -9.79
N THR A 101 -4.16 17.44 -8.89
CA THR A 101 -4.03 16.17 -8.17
C THR A 101 -5.05 16.16 -7.03
N LEU A 102 -6.04 15.26 -7.07
CA LEU A 102 -7.06 15.15 -6.02
C LEU A 102 -6.48 14.42 -4.81
N LEU A 103 -6.62 14.98 -3.61
CA LEU A 103 -6.11 14.38 -2.37
C LEU A 103 -7.27 14.22 -1.38
N ILE A 104 -7.68 12.98 -1.11
CA ILE A 104 -8.82 12.66 -0.24
C ILE A 104 -8.28 12.04 1.06
N ASP A 105 -8.35 12.74 2.19
CA ASP A 105 -8.14 12.13 3.52
C ASP A 105 -9.46 11.63 4.12
N GLU A 106 -9.36 10.75 5.13
CA GLU A 106 -10.48 10.05 5.78
C GLU A 106 -11.43 9.34 4.77
N ALA A 107 -10.89 8.80 3.67
CA ALA A 107 -11.65 8.14 2.61
C ALA A 107 -12.47 6.92 3.10
N ASP A 108 -12.13 6.34 4.26
CA ASP A 108 -12.94 5.32 4.93
C ASP A 108 -14.29 5.84 5.46
N THR A 109 -14.45 7.15 5.67
CA THR A 109 -15.75 7.75 5.99
C THR A 109 -16.68 7.83 4.78
N ILE A 110 -16.11 7.86 3.57
CA ILE A 110 -16.82 7.96 2.29
C ILE A 110 -17.18 6.54 1.81
N PHE A 111 -16.21 5.63 1.75
CA PHE A 111 -16.37 4.31 1.15
C PHE A 111 -16.56 3.17 2.16
N GLY A 112 -16.48 3.44 3.46
CA GLY A 112 -16.63 2.43 4.51
C GLY A 112 -18.08 2.19 4.95
N GLY A 113 -18.40 0.93 5.23
CA GLY A 113 -19.66 0.52 5.84
C GLY A 113 -20.90 1.00 5.08
N LYS A 114 -21.88 1.56 5.80
CA LYS A 114 -23.18 1.97 5.24
C LYS A 114 -23.11 3.15 4.25
N ASN A 115 -21.96 3.82 4.12
CA ASN A 115 -21.80 4.96 3.23
C ASN A 115 -21.31 4.56 1.82
N ALA A 116 -20.86 3.31 1.63
CA ALA A 116 -20.28 2.82 0.39
C ALA A 116 -21.20 2.94 -0.83
N ASP A 117 -22.50 2.70 -0.63
CA ASP A 117 -23.52 2.80 -1.69
C ASP A 117 -23.95 4.26 -1.93
N ALA A 118 -24.02 5.07 -0.86
CA ALA A 118 -24.39 6.48 -0.94
C ALA A 118 -23.38 7.34 -1.71
N ASN A 119 -22.13 6.88 -1.83
CA ASN A 119 -21.03 7.56 -2.52
C ASN A 119 -20.65 6.92 -3.88
N GLU A 120 -21.56 6.14 -4.49
CA GLU A 120 -21.35 5.57 -5.84
C GLU A 120 -20.98 6.64 -6.87
N ASP A 121 -21.55 7.83 -6.77
CA ASP A 121 -21.31 8.96 -7.69
C ASP A 121 -19.83 9.44 -7.71
N LEU A 122 -19.13 9.28 -6.58
CA LEU A 122 -17.71 9.59 -6.40
C LEU A 122 -16.81 8.37 -6.71
N ARG A 123 -17.26 7.14 -6.39
CA ARG A 123 -16.63 5.89 -6.85
C ARG A 123 -16.58 5.85 -8.38
N GLY A 124 -17.68 6.21 -9.04
CA GLY A 124 -17.79 6.33 -10.50
C GLY A 124 -16.82 7.36 -11.09
N LEU A 125 -16.74 8.55 -10.49
CA LEU A 125 -15.76 9.58 -10.87
C LEU A 125 -14.32 9.05 -10.82
N LEU A 126 -13.91 8.44 -9.69
CA LEU A 126 -12.54 7.94 -9.51
C LEU A 126 -12.21 6.77 -10.45
N ASN A 127 -13.18 5.90 -10.73
CA ASN A 127 -13.01 4.77 -11.66
C ASN A 127 -12.96 5.23 -13.12
N ALA A 128 -13.84 6.14 -13.54
CA ALA A 128 -13.87 6.68 -14.90
C ALA A 128 -12.63 7.53 -15.18
N GLY A 129 -12.29 8.43 -14.24
CA GLY A 129 -11.17 9.36 -14.33
C GLY A 129 -9.79 8.74 -14.28
N HIS A 130 -9.68 7.41 -14.19
CA HIS A 130 -8.42 6.69 -14.35
C HIS A 130 -8.01 6.55 -15.82
N GLN A 131 -8.93 6.59 -16.78
CA GLN A 131 -8.60 6.59 -18.22
C GLN A 131 -8.99 7.91 -18.87
N ARG A 132 -8.12 8.46 -19.72
CA ARG A 132 -8.39 9.71 -20.45
C ARG A 132 -9.62 9.56 -21.34
N ASN A 133 -10.33 10.67 -21.59
CA ASN A 133 -11.51 10.73 -22.47
C ASN A 133 -12.71 9.87 -22.01
N ARG A 134 -12.85 9.60 -20.70
CA ARG A 134 -14.03 8.96 -20.07
C ARG A 134 -14.88 9.95 -19.25
N PRO A 135 -15.48 11.00 -19.85
CA PRO A 135 -16.27 11.99 -19.10
C PRO A 135 -17.55 11.38 -18.53
N THR A 136 -17.97 11.86 -17.36
CA THR A 136 -19.33 11.60 -16.84
C THR A 136 -20.32 12.42 -17.65
N ILE A 137 -21.35 11.78 -18.20
CA ILE A 137 -22.41 12.46 -18.94
C ILE A 137 -23.59 12.69 -18.01
N ARG A 138 -24.12 13.93 -17.96
CA ARG A 138 -25.33 14.30 -17.20
C ARG A 138 -26.31 15.06 -18.09
N TRP A 139 -27.56 15.11 -17.67
CA TRP A 139 -28.58 15.96 -18.29
C TRP A 139 -28.73 17.24 -17.44
N ASP A 140 -28.36 18.39 -18.00
CA ASP A 140 -28.69 19.67 -17.38
C ASP A 140 -30.11 20.07 -17.79
N ASN A 141 -30.99 20.13 -16.79
CA ASN A 141 -32.41 20.45 -16.98
C ASN A 141 -32.67 21.94 -17.28
N ASN A 142 -31.71 22.82 -17.00
CA ASN A 142 -31.80 24.26 -17.28
C ASN A 142 -31.51 24.55 -18.75
N THR A 143 -30.40 24.01 -19.27
CA THR A 143 -30.02 24.12 -20.70
C THR A 143 -30.76 23.13 -21.60
N ARG A 144 -31.33 22.06 -21.02
CA ARG A 144 -31.94 20.92 -21.71
C ARG A 144 -30.96 20.25 -22.68
N SER A 145 -29.74 20.00 -22.20
CA SER A 145 -28.66 19.42 -22.98
C SER A 145 -27.85 18.39 -22.18
N LEU A 146 -27.04 17.60 -22.89
CA LEU A 146 -26.07 16.71 -22.28
C LEU A 146 -24.82 17.50 -21.86
N GLU A 147 -24.60 17.60 -20.55
CA GLU A 147 -23.34 18.07 -19.97
C GLU A 147 -22.31 16.93 -20.03
N LYS A 148 -21.12 17.19 -20.59
CA LYS A 148 -19.98 16.28 -20.54
C LYS A 148 -18.99 16.79 -19.50
N ILE A 149 -18.93 16.12 -18.36
CA ILE A 149 -18.10 16.55 -17.24
C ILE A 149 -16.76 15.78 -17.28
N PRO A 150 -15.61 16.47 -17.31
CA PRO A 150 -14.31 15.83 -17.21
C PRO A 150 -14.13 15.06 -15.90
N THR A 151 -13.40 13.95 -15.98
CA THR A 151 -13.15 13.02 -14.87
C THR A 151 -11.65 12.78 -14.67
N PHE A 152 -10.83 12.98 -15.71
CA PHE A 152 -9.43 12.59 -15.73
C PHE A 152 -8.58 13.47 -14.80
N ALA A 153 -8.08 12.86 -13.73
CA ALA A 153 -7.20 13.46 -12.75
C ALA A 153 -6.48 12.36 -11.99
N MET A 154 -5.21 12.57 -11.60
CA MET A 154 -4.49 11.78 -10.60
C MET A 154 -5.19 11.95 -9.23
N ALA A 155 -5.25 10.88 -8.43
CA ALA A 155 -5.76 11.02 -7.05
C ALA A 155 -5.06 10.13 -6.03
N ALA A 156 -4.78 10.70 -4.86
CA ALA A 156 -4.42 9.94 -3.66
C ALA A 156 -5.63 9.83 -2.72
N LEU A 157 -5.81 8.66 -2.12
CA LEU A 157 -6.85 8.35 -1.14
C LEU A 157 -6.21 7.81 0.13
N ALA A 158 -6.38 8.48 1.26
CA ALA A 158 -5.91 8.03 2.57
C ALA A 158 -7.08 7.53 3.42
N GLY A 159 -6.98 6.30 3.94
CA GLY A 159 -8.11 5.67 4.65
C GLY A 159 -7.75 4.49 5.57
N ILE A 160 -8.65 4.14 6.50
CA ILE A 160 -8.61 2.92 7.32
C ILE A 160 -9.21 1.74 6.54
N GLY A 161 -8.64 0.54 6.67
CA GLY A 161 -9.19 -0.68 6.05
C GLY A 161 -8.79 -0.84 4.59
N ALA A 162 -9.72 -1.29 3.75
CA ALA A 162 -9.60 -1.38 2.30
C ALA A 162 -10.45 -0.29 1.64
N MET A 163 -10.00 0.21 0.49
CA MET A 163 -10.86 0.93 -0.45
C MET A 163 -11.62 -0.08 -1.32
N PRO A 164 -12.71 0.30 -2.01
CA PRO A 164 -13.42 -0.60 -2.91
C PRO A 164 -12.49 -1.17 -3.99
N ASP A 165 -12.55 -2.48 -4.25
CA ASP A 165 -11.65 -3.21 -5.14
C ASP A 165 -11.46 -2.51 -6.50
N THR A 166 -12.55 -2.00 -7.10
CA THR A 166 -12.51 -1.24 -8.37
C THR A 166 -11.59 -0.01 -8.37
N ILE A 167 -11.26 0.55 -7.20
CA ILE A 167 -10.31 1.66 -7.01
C ILE A 167 -8.91 1.10 -6.74
N GLU A 168 -8.77 0.03 -5.94
CA GLU A 168 -7.45 -0.59 -5.69
C GLU A 168 -6.87 -1.27 -6.94
N ASP A 169 -7.72 -1.85 -7.81
CA ASP A 169 -7.43 -2.32 -9.19
C ASP A 169 -6.71 -1.28 -10.09
N ARG A 170 -6.79 -0.01 -9.72
CA ARG A 170 -6.31 1.16 -10.49
C ARG A 170 -5.26 1.96 -9.71
N ALA A 171 -4.70 1.35 -8.66
CA ALA A 171 -3.91 2.05 -7.65
C ALA A 171 -2.53 1.44 -7.39
N VAL A 172 -1.57 2.32 -7.16
CA VAL A 172 -0.40 2.02 -6.33
C VAL A 172 -0.89 1.94 -4.88
N VAL A 173 -0.91 0.75 -4.28
CA VAL A 173 -1.44 0.53 -2.93
C VAL A 173 -0.33 0.53 -1.88
N VAL A 174 -0.27 1.58 -1.05
CA VAL A 174 0.70 1.72 0.03
C VAL A 174 0.07 1.35 1.36
N ARG A 175 0.40 0.17 1.88
CA ARG A 175 -0.12 -0.37 3.15
C ARG A 175 0.70 0.10 4.36
N MET A 176 0.35 1.27 4.87
CA MET A 176 1.03 1.93 6.00
C MET A 176 0.85 1.17 7.32
N ARG A 177 1.96 0.81 7.98
CA ARG A 177 1.98 0.19 9.32
C ARG A 177 2.22 1.19 10.45
N ARG A 178 1.95 0.80 11.71
CA ARG A 178 2.43 1.57 12.87
C ARG A 178 3.95 1.46 12.95
N ARG A 179 4.62 2.54 13.39
CA ARG A 179 6.09 2.56 13.52
C ARG A 179 6.57 1.59 14.60
N ALA A 180 7.64 0.87 14.30
CA ALA A 180 8.31 -0.01 15.24
C ALA A 180 9.11 0.77 16.29
N ALA A 181 9.40 0.13 17.43
CA ALA A 181 10.24 0.70 18.47
C ALA A 181 11.68 0.90 17.95
N GLY A 182 12.06 2.15 17.69
CA GLY A 182 13.36 2.53 17.12
C GLY A 182 13.25 3.33 15.82
N GLU A 183 12.16 3.17 15.06
CA GLU A 183 11.92 3.95 13.84
C GLU A 183 11.64 5.42 14.19
N ARG A 184 12.50 6.33 13.70
CA ARG A 184 12.42 7.78 13.97
C ARG A 184 12.40 8.56 12.65
N VAL A 185 11.73 9.71 12.68
CA VAL A 185 11.65 10.69 11.58
C VAL A 185 11.79 12.10 12.15
N ALA A 186 12.05 13.07 11.28
CA ALA A 186 11.93 14.48 11.65
C ALA A 186 10.47 14.87 11.92
N PRO A 187 10.19 15.75 12.91
CA PRO A 187 8.86 16.29 13.11
C PRO A 187 8.54 17.32 12.01
N TYR A 188 7.70 16.92 11.05
CA TYR A 188 7.17 17.80 10.01
C TYR A 188 6.35 18.96 10.58
N ARG A 189 6.52 20.15 9.99
CA ARG A 189 5.80 21.38 10.28
C ARG A 189 5.54 22.13 8.97
N MET A 190 4.30 22.09 8.47
CA MET A 190 3.86 22.71 7.20
C MET A 190 4.49 24.08 6.88
N ARG A 191 4.52 25.02 7.86
CA ARG A 191 5.10 26.37 7.66
C ARG A 191 6.62 26.39 7.44
N ARG A 192 7.36 25.42 7.98
CA ARG A 192 8.83 25.32 7.89
C ARG A 192 9.28 24.42 6.73
N ASP A 193 8.60 23.28 6.59
CA ASP A 193 9.04 22.19 5.70
C ASP A 193 8.28 22.19 4.35
N GLY A 194 7.08 22.77 4.30
CA GLY A 194 6.29 22.91 3.08
C GLY A 194 6.94 23.77 1.98
N PRO A 195 7.63 24.89 2.27
CA PRO A 195 8.30 25.66 1.22
C PRO A 195 9.44 24.88 0.53
N PRO A 196 10.39 24.21 1.25
CA PRO A 196 11.37 23.32 0.61
C PRO A 196 10.74 22.18 -0.21
N LEU A 197 9.64 21.59 0.24
CA LEU A 197 8.93 20.56 -0.53
C LEU A 197 8.33 21.11 -1.84
N ARG A 198 7.76 22.32 -1.81
CA ARG A 198 7.27 22.97 -3.04
C ARG A 198 8.39 23.32 -4.02
N THR A 199 9.60 23.63 -3.55
CA THR A 199 10.76 23.77 -4.45
C THR A 199 11.11 22.45 -5.15
N LEU A 200 10.89 21.29 -4.53
CA LEU A 200 10.98 19.99 -5.23
C LEU A 200 9.85 19.81 -6.25
N ALA A 201 8.63 20.27 -5.94
CA ALA A 201 7.51 20.27 -6.88
C ALA A 201 7.80 21.16 -8.12
N GLU A 202 8.39 22.33 -7.90
CA GLU A 202 8.84 23.26 -8.95
C GLU A 202 9.94 22.64 -9.81
N GLN A 203 10.88 21.90 -9.21
CA GLN A 203 11.93 21.16 -9.93
C GLN A 203 11.38 20.00 -10.76
N LEU A 204 10.46 19.20 -10.21
CA LEU A 204 9.75 18.14 -10.94
C LEU A 204 8.99 18.72 -12.15
N ALA A 205 8.26 19.81 -11.95
CA ALA A 205 7.53 20.49 -13.02
C ALA A 205 8.48 21.06 -14.10
N ALA A 206 9.60 21.67 -13.71
CA ALA A 206 10.58 22.24 -14.63
C ALA A 206 11.33 21.15 -15.43
N TRP A 207 11.59 19.99 -14.83
CA TRP A 207 12.20 18.84 -15.49
C TRP A 207 11.23 18.14 -16.45
N LEU A 208 10.01 17.80 -16.01
CA LEU A 208 9.13 16.90 -16.75
C LEU A 208 8.32 17.58 -17.86
N ARG A 209 7.97 18.86 -17.72
CA ARG A 209 7.15 19.58 -18.73
C ARG A 209 7.80 19.67 -20.11
N PRO A 210 9.11 19.92 -20.26
CA PRO A 210 9.82 19.81 -21.55
C PRO A 210 9.78 18.43 -22.21
N HIS A 211 9.50 17.36 -21.46
CA HIS A 211 9.54 15.98 -21.94
C HIS A 211 8.15 15.36 -22.22
N LEU A 212 7.05 16.11 -22.07
CA LEU A 212 5.69 15.58 -22.22
C LEU A 212 5.46 14.76 -23.51
N THR A 213 5.88 15.26 -24.67
CA THR A 213 5.74 14.55 -25.96
C THR A 213 6.61 13.29 -26.07
N ALA A 214 7.74 13.23 -25.35
CA ALA A 214 8.56 12.02 -25.28
C ALA A 214 7.99 11.00 -24.30
N LEU A 215 7.29 11.46 -23.26
CA LEU A 215 6.59 10.63 -22.28
C LEU A 215 5.25 10.08 -22.81
N GLU A 216 4.55 10.85 -23.64
CA GLU A 216 3.30 10.45 -24.33
C GLU A 216 3.56 9.37 -25.40
N ALA A 217 4.80 9.32 -25.93
CA ALA A 217 5.26 8.33 -26.90
C ALA A 217 6.19 7.27 -26.29
N ALA A 218 6.22 7.13 -24.95
CA ALA A 218 7.07 6.16 -24.28
C ALA A 218 6.39 4.79 -24.18
N GLU A 219 7.05 3.75 -24.73
CA GLU A 219 6.67 2.35 -24.57
C GLU A 219 7.67 1.65 -23.62
N PRO A 220 7.57 1.84 -22.28
CA PRO A 220 8.50 1.25 -21.33
C PRO A 220 8.35 -0.28 -21.29
N ALA A 221 9.47 -1.00 -21.09
CA ALA A 221 9.41 -2.45 -20.89
C ALA A 221 8.72 -2.78 -19.56
N MET A 222 7.50 -3.31 -19.60
CA MET A 222 6.66 -3.56 -18.43
C MET A 222 6.89 -4.94 -17.80
N PRO A 223 6.92 -5.06 -16.45
CA PRO A 223 6.93 -6.33 -15.72
C PRO A 223 5.53 -6.80 -15.30
N LEU A 224 4.47 -6.13 -15.75
CA LEU A 224 3.07 -6.34 -15.34
C LEU A 224 2.16 -6.35 -16.58
N GLU A 225 0.96 -6.90 -16.43
CA GLU A 225 -0.06 -6.99 -17.48
C GLU A 225 -1.38 -6.29 -17.06
N ASP A 226 -2.33 -6.16 -17.99
CA ASP A 226 -3.66 -5.55 -17.81
C ASP A 226 -3.64 -4.21 -17.01
N ARG A 227 -4.57 -4.01 -16.07
CA ARG A 227 -4.72 -2.77 -15.28
C ARG A 227 -3.51 -2.47 -14.41
N ALA A 228 -2.72 -3.49 -14.08
CA ALA A 228 -1.48 -3.31 -13.34
C ALA A 228 -0.42 -2.65 -14.23
N ALA A 229 -0.37 -3.00 -15.52
CA ALA A 229 0.41 -2.26 -16.52
C ALA A 229 -0.10 -0.81 -16.66
N ASP A 230 -1.40 -0.62 -16.94
CA ASP A 230 -2.05 0.71 -17.05
C ASP A 230 -1.72 1.66 -15.87
N THR A 231 -1.59 1.09 -14.66
CA THR A 231 -1.37 1.82 -13.41
C THR A 231 0.12 2.11 -13.17
N TRP A 232 1.03 1.32 -13.71
CA TRP A 232 2.48 1.46 -13.48
C TRP A 232 3.25 2.08 -14.65
N GLU A 233 2.70 2.07 -15.87
CA GLU A 233 3.33 2.64 -17.08
C GLU A 233 3.76 4.11 -16.87
N PRO A 234 2.90 5.03 -16.35
CA PRO A 234 3.32 6.42 -16.09
C PRO A 234 4.47 6.56 -15.08
N LEU A 235 4.59 5.62 -14.14
CA LEU A 235 5.65 5.62 -13.12
C LEU A 235 6.96 5.08 -13.71
N ILE A 236 6.89 4.03 -14.52
CA ILE A 236 8.06 3.43 -15.17
C ILE A 236 8.57 4.33 -16.31
N ALA A 237 7.70 4.99 -17.07
CA ALA A 237 8.10 5.97 -18.08
C ALA A 237 8.88 7.17 -17.49
N VAL A 238 8.44 7.68 -16.32
CA VAL A 238 9.20 8.71 -15.57
C VAL A 238 10.54 8.18 -15.07
N ALA A 239 10.59 6.93 -14.61
CA ALA A 239 11.83 6.31 -14.15
C ALA A 239 12.84 6.06 -15.28
N ASP A 240 12.35 5.64 -16.45
CA ASP A 240 13.16 5.42 -17.65
C ASP A 240 13.69 6.75 -18.22
N LEU A 241 12.91 7.83 -18.17
CA LEU A 241 13.37 9.19 -18.46
C LEU A 241 14.40 9.71 -17.44
N ALA A 242 14.27 9.36 -16.16
CA ALA A 242 15.23 9.76 -15.12
C ALA A 242 16.58 9.06 -15.23
N GLY A 243 16.57 7.78 -15.62
CA GLY A 243 17.77 6.95 -15.70
C GLY A 243 18.43 6.69 -14.34
N GLY A 244 19.74 6.45 -14.35
CA GLY A 244 20.48 6.04 -13.15
C GLY A 244 19.96 4.71 -12.60
N THR A 245 19.56 4.66 -11.33
CA THR A 245 18.99 3.45 -10.70
C THR A 245 17.46 3.35 -10.81
N TRP A 246 16.78 4.45 -11.16
CA TRP A 246 15.32 4.53 -11.17
C TRP A 246 14.62 3.51 -12.10
N PRO A 247 15.09 3.22 -13.32
CA PRO A 247 14.50 2.19 -14.20
C PRO A 247 14.34 0.81 -13.55
N ALA A 248 15.32 0.41 -12.73
CA ALA A 248 15.31 -0.87 -12.03
C ALA A 248 14.47 -0.81 -10.75
N ARG A 249 14.55 0.30 -10.01
CA ARG A 249 13.76 0.54 -8.79
C ARG A 249 12.26 0.56 -9.07
N ALA A 250 11.84 1.23 -10.15
CA ALA A 250 10.46 1.31 -10.58
C ALA A 250 9.86 -0.07 -10.87
N ARG A 251 10.56 -0.89 -11.67
CA ARG A 251 10.12 -2.25 -12.02
C ARG A 251 10.07 -3.18 -10.80
N LYS A 252 11.07 -3.09 -9.91
CA LYS A 252 11.08 -3.85 -8.65
C LYS A 252 9.93 -3.46 -7.72
N ALA A 253 9.60 -2.16 -7.66
CA ALA A 253 8.46 -1.67 -6.87
C ALA A 253 7.11 -2.08 -7.48
N ALA A 254 7.02 -2.09 -8.82
CA ALA A 254 5.83 -2.53 -9.55
C ALA A 254 5.52 -4.00 -9.28
N ASP A 255 6.53 -4.87 -9.39
CA ASP A 255 6.48 -6.30 -9.08
C ASP A 255 6.07 -6.56 -7.62
N ILE A 256 6.85 -6.04 -6.66
CA ILE A 256 6.65 -6.31 -5.23
C ILE A 256 5.31 -5.77 -4.72
N LEU A 257 4.90 -4.55 -5.07
CA LEU A 257 3.64 -4.00 -4.55
C LEU A 257 2.40 -4.59 -5.21
N THR A 258 2.49 -5.06 -6.47
CA THR A 258 1.39 -5.79 -7.12
C THR A 258 1.26 -7.21 -6.58
N THR A 259 2.38 -7.87 -6.31
CA THR A 259 2.41 -9.20 -5.67
C THR A 259 1.89 -9.11 -4.24
N GLU A 260 2.42 -8.20 -3.40
CA GLU A 260 1.88 -7.93 -2.06
C GLU A 260 0.38 -7.60 -2.13
N HIS A 261 -0.05 -6.79 -3.11
CA HIS A 261 -1.46 -6.44 -3.28
C HIS A 261 -2.31 -7.71 -3.38
N THR A 262 -1.97 -8.59 -4.33
CA THR A 262 -2.64 -9.85 -4.65
C THR A 262 -2.62 -10.83 -3.47
N ASP A 263 -1.46 -11.07 -2.86
CA ASP A 263 -1.29 -12.01 -1.75
C ASP A 263 -2.15 -11.64 -0.52
N THR A 264 -2.32 -10.33 -0.26
CA THR A 264 -3.13 -9.84 0.88
C THR A 264 -4.57 -9.52 0.50
N ALA A 265 -4.88 -9.39 -0.79
CA ALA A 265 -6.21 -9.60 -1.33
C ALA A 265 -6.48 -11.12 -1.39
N ALA A 266 -6.28 -11.78 -0.24
CA ALA A 266 -6.05 -13.21 -0.01
C ALA A 266 -7.27 -14.07 -0.37
N ALA A 267 -7.57 -14.04 -1.65
CA ALA A 267 -8.87 -14.24 -2.26
C ALA A 267 -9.99 -13.34 -1.68
N SER A 268 -10.92 -12.90 -2.55
CA SER A 268 -12.28 -12.60 -2.09
C SER A 268 -12.90 -13.88 -1.55
N ASP A 269 -13.90 -13.79 -0.65
CA ASP A 269 -14.59 -14.99 -0.09
C ASP A 269 -14.94 -16.02 -1.16
N ARG A 270 -15.29 -15.57 -2.37
CA ARG A 270 -15.66 -16.39 -3.53
C ARG A 270 -14.47 -17.17 -4.11
N ILE A 271 -13.31 -16.52 -4.28
CA ILE A 271 -12.09 -17.19 -4.75
C ILE A 271 -11.54 -18.11 -3.65
N ARG A 272 -11.68 -17.74 -2.36
CA ARG A 272 -11.26 -18.58 -1.25
C ARG A 272 -12.13 -19.82 -1.19
N LEU A 273 -13.45 -19.64 -1.33
CA LEU A 273 -14.41 -20.72 -1.45
C LEU A 273 -14.13 -21.63 -2.65
N LEU A 274 -13.66 -21.12 -3.80
CA LEU A 274 -13.22 -21.96 -4.91
C LEU A 274 -12.00 -22.81 -4.52
N ALA A 275 -10.97 -22.22 -3.90
CA ALA A 275 -9.77 -22.93 -3.47
C ALA A 275 -10.08 -23.97 -2.38
N ASP A 276 -10.85 -23.60 -1.36
CA ASP A 276 -11.29 -24.48 -0.27
C ASP A 276 -12.25 -25.55 -0.79
N CYS A 277 -13.08 -25.26 -1.81
CA CYS A 277 -13.82 -26.29 -2.54
C CYS A 277 -12.90 -27.27 -3.27
N ARG A 278 -11.78 -26.84 -3.86
CA ARG A 278 -10.81 -27.75 -4.49
C ARG A 278 -10.24 -28.74 -3.47
N THR A 279 -9.85 -28.24 -2.30
CA THR A 279 -9.38 -29.04 -1.16
C THR A 279 -10.48 -29.97 -0.65
N ALA A 280 -11.72 -29.48 -0.52
CA ALA A 280 -12.87 -30.26 -0.06
C ALA A 280 -13.37 -31.29 -1.08
N PHE A 281 -13.14 -31.11 -2.38
CA PHE A 281 -13.39 -32.10 -3.42
C PHE A 281 -12.31 -33.19 -3.43
N GLY A 282 -11.03 -32.78 -3.50
CA GLY A 282 -9.91 -33.67 -3.77
C GLY A 282 -10.07 -34.41 -5.10
N ASP A 283 -9.99 -35.75 -5.03
CA ASP A 283 -10.09 -36.65 -6.18
C ASP A 283 -11.53 -37.12 -6.49
N LEU A 284 -12.55 -36.58 -5.81
CA LEU A 284 -13.94 -36.95 -6.07
C LEU A 284 -14.48 -36.28 -7.35
N ASP A 285 -14.99 -37.06 -8.31
CA ASP A 285 -15.66 -36.52 -9.50
C ASP A 285 -16.96 -35.76 -9.17
N ALA A 286 -17.62 -36.10 -8.06
CA ALA A 286 -18.81 -35.40 -7.57
C ALA A 286 -18.88 -35.43 -6.05
N ILE A 287 -19.49 -34.41 -5.44
CA ILE A 287 -19.68 -34.31 -3.99
C ILE A 287 -21.11 -33.90 -3.63
N PRO A 288 -21.77 -34.54 -2.63
CA PRO A 288 -23.06 -34.08 -2.12
C PRO A 288 -22.95 -32.68 -1.48
N THR A 289 -24.00 -31.85 -1.60
CA THR A 289 -23.99 -30.48 -1.07
C THR A 289 -23.82 -30.45 0.45
N SER A 290 -24.32 -31.44 1.19
CA SER A 290 -24.06 -31.60 2.63
C SER A 290 -22.58 -31.84 2.89
N VAL A 291 -22.01 -32.91 2.32
CA VAL A 291 -20.61 -33.31 2.52
C VAL A 291 -19.62 -32.21 2.14
N LEU A 292 -19.92 -31.42 1.09
CA LEU A 292 -19.12 -30.25 0.74
C LEU A 292 -19.17 -29.16 1.82
N LEU A 293 -20.36 -28.83 2.33
CA LEU A 293 -20.50 -27.88 3.44
C LEU A 293 -19.83 -28.38 4.71
N ASP A 294 -19.98 -29.66 5.05
CA ASP A 294 -19.40 -30.27 6.23
C ASP A 294 -17.86 -30.23 6.17
N ARG A 295 -17.27 -30.51 5.00
CA ARG A 295 -15.81 -30.37 4.77
C ARG A 295 -15.34 -28.91 4.86
N LEU A 296 -16.05 -27.96 4.22
CA LEU A 296 -15.71 -26.53 4.27
C LEU A 296 -15.78 -25.98 5.70
N ARG A 297 -16.75 -26.41 6.50
CA ARG A 297 -16.95 -25.99 7.90
C ARG A 297 -16.01 -26.69 8.90
N ALA A 298 -15.32 -27.76 8.49
CA ALA A 298 -14.41 -28.52 9.35
C ALA A 298 -13.00 -27.90 9.43
N ASP A 299 -12.67 -26.97 8.55
CA ASP A 299 -11.43 -26.18 8.60
C ASP A 299 -11.59 -25.00 9.59
N PRO A 300 -10.85 -24.96 10.72
CA PRO A 300 -10.92 -23.90 11.71
C PRO A 300 -10.18 -22.61 11.29
N GLU A 301 -9.37 -22.63 10.22
CA GLU A 301 -8.72 -21.44 9.66
C GLU A 301 -9.55 -20.80 8.53
N ALA A 302 -10.67 -21.44 8.14
CA ALA A 302 -11.59 -20.96 7.11
C ALA A 302 -12.85 -20.31 7.71
N PRO A 303 -13.38 -19.24 7.07
CA PRO A 303 -14.52 -18.49 7.61
C PRO A 303 -15.87 -19.25 7.52
N TRP A 304 -15.90 -20.46 6.94
CA TRP A 304 -17.14 -21.16 6.58
C TRP A 304 -17.95 -21.67 7.77
N ALA A 305 -17.30 -21.94 8.90
CA ALA A 305 -17.98 -22.27 10.16
C ALA A 305 -18.79 -21.06 10.68
N ASP A 306 -18.18 -19.87 10.68
CA ASP A 306 -18.74 -18.62 11.24
C ASP A 306 -19.38 -17.69 10.20
N TYR A 307 -19.65 -18.19 8.98
CA TYR A 307 -20.15 -17.39 7.85
C TYR A 307 -21.62 -16.93 8.03
N GLY A 308 -21.86 -16.06 9.01
CA GLY A 308 -23.17 -15.67 9.52
C GLY A 308 -23.75 -16.67 10.55
N PRO A 309 -24.93 -16.40 11.13
CA PRO A 309 -25.43 -17.05 12.35
C PRO A 309 -25.71 -18.57 12.32
N ALA A 310 -25.45 -19.25 11.20
CA ALA A 310 -25.60 -20.69 11.02
C ALA A 310 -24.50 -21.29 10.12
N GLY A 311 -23.38 -20.58 10.01
CA GLY A 311 -22.29 -20.85 9.06
C GLY A 311 -22.68 -20.70 7.60
N LEU A 312 -21.78 -21.14 6.71
CA LEU A 312 -22.02 -21.19 5.27
C LEU A 312 -23.16 -22.18 5.01
N THR A 313 -24.28 -21.73 4.43
CA THR A 313 -25.45 -22.57 4.13
C THR A 313 -25.49 -22.96 2.66
N ALA A 314 -26.25 -24.00 2.30
CA ALA A 314 -26.42 -24.43 0.91
C ALA A 314 -26.92 -23.31 -0.02
N VAL A 315 -27.76 -22.41 0.48
CA VAL A 315 -28.25 -21.22 -0.25
C VAL A 315 -27.12 -20.22 -0.47
N LYS A 316 -26.32 -19.91 0.57
CA LYS A 316 -25.16 -19.00 0.44
C LYS A 316 -24.11 -19.57 -0.52
N LEU A 317 -23.75 -20.84 -0.35
CA LEU A 317 -22.85 -21.57 -1.24
C LEU A 317 -23.31 -21.49 -2.70
N GLY A 318 -24.59 -21.78 -2.97
CA GLY A 318 -25.16 -21.72 -4.32
C GLY A 318 -25.29 -20.31 -4.90
N THR A 319 -25.32 -19.26 -4.07
CA THR A 319 -25.25 -17.86 -4.52
C THR A 319 -23.80 -17.43 -4.81
N LEU A 320 -22.85 -17.80 -3.95
CA LEU A 320 -21.44 -17.46 -4.12
C LEU A 320 -20.83 -18.10 -5.36
N LEU A 321 -21.18 -19.36 -5.63
CA LEU A 321 -20.70 -20.14 -6.78
C LEU A 321 -21.37 -19.77 -8.12
N ARG A 322 -22.58 -19.21 -8.11
CA ARG A 322 -23.32 -18.88 -9.35
C ARG A 322 -22.63 -17.84 -10.22
N GLU A 323 -21.81 -16.96 -9.64
CA GLU A 323 -21.02 -15.97 -10.40
C GLU A 323 -19.85 -16.57 -11.18
N TYR A 324 -19.60 -17.88 -11.01
CA TYR A 324 -18.70 -18.69 -11.85
C TYR A 324 -19.48 -19.72 -12.69
N ASP A 325 -20.78 -19.50 -12.91
CA ASP A 325 -21.74 -20.43 -13.54
C ASP A 325 -21.88 -21.82 -12.87
N ILE A 326 -21.25 -22.02 -11.70
CA ILE A 326 -21.30 -23.26 -10.94
C ILE A 326 -22.65 -23.39 -10.21
N THR A 327 -23.37 -24.49 -10.47
CA THR A 327 -24.70 -24.76 -9.89
C THR A 327 -24.85 -26.21 -9.39
N SER A 328 -25.80 -26.44 -8.48
CA SER A 328 -26.04 -27.77 -7.87
C SER A 328 -27.09 -28.61 -8.59
N ALA A 329 -26.66 -29.77 -9.10
CA ALA A 329 -27.49 -30.74 -9.80
C ALA A 329 -28.09 -31.80 -8.85
N ASN A 330 -29.08 -32.55 -9.33
CA ASN A 330 -29.59 -33.75 -8.65
C ASN A 330 -28.74 -34.96 -9.09
N ILE A 331 -27.69 -35.28 -8.33
CA ILE A 331 -26.70 -36.30 -8.70
C ILE A 331 -27.05 -37.63 -8.03
N ARG A 332 -26.89 -38.75 -8.75
CA ARG A 332 -27.06 -40.11 -8.23
C ARG A 332 -25.72 -40.63 -7.72
N PHE A 333 -25.56 -40.67 -6.41
CA PHE A 333 -24.40 -41.25 -5.73
C PHE A 333 -24.62 -42.75 -5.42
N PRO A 334 -23.55 -43.51 -5.13
CA PRO A 334 -23.65 -44.89 -4.64
C PRO A 334 -24.50 -45.02 -3.36
N ALA A 335 -24.93 -46.24 -3.05
CA ALA A 335 -25.55 -46.54 -1.76
C ALA A 335 -24.55 -46.29 -0.61
N PRO A 336 -24.99 -45.78 0.56
CA PRO A 336 -26.38 -45.52 0.95
C PRO A 336 -26.95 -44.15 0.51
N ILE A 337 -26.18 -43.28 -0.13
CA ILE A 337 -26.54 -41.86 -0.36
C ILE A 337 -27.71 -41.71 -1.34
N GLY A 338 -27.73 -42.46 -2.45
CA GLY A 338 -28.80 -42.37 -3.43
C GLY A 338 -28.78 -41.06 -4.24
N GLN A 339 -29.94 -40.49 -4.56
CA GLN A 339 -30.04 -39.26 -5.35
C GLN A 339 -30.24 -38.04 -4.45
N VAL A 340 -29.29 -37.11 -4.46
CA VAL A 340 -29.31 -35.88 -3.62
C VAL A 340 -28.80 -34.67 -4.41
N LYS A 341 -28.92 -33.48 -3.82
CA LYS A 341 -28.21 -32.30 -4.34
C LYS A 341 -26.70 -32.46 -4.17
N GLY A 342 -25.96 -32.11 -5.22
CA GLY A 342 -24.51 -32.14 -5.22
C GLY A 342 -23.91 -31.30 -6.34
N TYR A 343 -22.58 -31.28 -6.38
CA TYR A 343 -21.78 -30.57 -7.36
C TYR A 343 -20.88 -31.55 -8.12
N GLN A 344 -20.70 -31.31 -9.42
CA GLN A 344 -19.79 -32.04 -10.29
C GLN A 344 -18.43 -31.34 -10.33
N ARG A 345 -17.33 -32.09 -10.19
CA ARG A 345 -15.95 -31.58 -10.24
C ARG A 345 -15.67 -30.86 -11.56
N HIS A 346 -16.22 -31.36 -12.67
CA HIS A 346 -16.06 -30.77 -13.99
C HIS A 346 -16.55 -29.31 -14.09
N ALA A 347 -17.55 -28.91 -13.28
CA ALA A 347 -18.07 -27.54 -13.30
C ALA A 347 -17.09 -26.53 -12.68
N PHE A 348 -16.20 -27.00 -11.80
CA PHE A 348 -15.20 -26.16 -11.14
C PHE A 348 -13.89 -26.06 -11.92
N ILE A 349 -13.65 -26.89 -12.95
CA ILE A 349 -12.34 -26.97 -13.62
C ILE A 349 -11.94 -25.60 -14.20
N ASP A 350 -12.83 -24.95 -14.97
CA ASP A 350 -12.54 -23.64 -15.57
C ASP A 350 -12.28 -22.57 -14.50
N ALA A 351 -13.12 -22.50 -13.47
CA ALA A 351 -12.97 -21.57 -12.36
C ALA A 351 -11.69 -21.82 -11.54
N TRP A 352 -11.31 -23.07 -11.29
CA TRP A 352 -10.04 -23.41 -10.62
C TRP A 352 -8.83 -23.08 -11.49
N THR A 353 -8.90 -23.32 -12.79
CA THR A 353 -7.81 -22.96 -13.73
C THR A 353 -7.60 -21.45 -13.82
N ARG A 354 -8.68 -20.65 -13.76
CA ARG A 354 -8.60 -19.17 -13.84
C ARG A 354 -8.28 -18.49 -12.51
N TYR A 355 -8.95 -18.88 -11.43
CA TYR A 355 -8.95 -18.13 -10.17
C TYR A 355 -8.21 -18.84 -9.04
N CYS A 356 -7.81 -20.10 -9.23
CA CYS A 356 -7.05 -20.86 -8.25
C CYS A 356 -5.84 -21.55 -8.90
N PRO A 357 -4.97 -20.85 -9.67
CA PRO A 357 -3.74 -21.45 -10.17
C PRO A 357 -3.00 -22.16 -9.03
N LEU A 358 -2.36 -23.29 -9.33
CA LEU A 358 -1.38 -23.84 -8.40
C LEU A 358 -0.20 -22.86 -8.37
N PRO A 359 0.36 -22.52 -7.20
CA PRO A 359 1.61 -21.77 -7.17
C PRO A 359 2.66 -22.57 -7.92
N ASP A 360 3.46 -21.91 -8.76
CA ASP A 360 4.52 -22.57 -9.50
C ASP A 360 5.44 -23.34 -8.54
N PRO A 361 5.91 -24.54 -8.93
CA PRO A 361 6.82 -25.30 -8.10
C PRO A 361 8.09 -24.47 -7.90
N ALA A 362 8.26 -23.96 -6.67
CA ALA A 362 9.31 -23.01 -6.33
C ALA A 362 10.67 -23.49 -6.87
N PRO A 363 11.44 -22.62 -7.56
CA PRO A 363 12.63 -23.03 -8.29
C PRO A 363 13.56 -23.80 -7.35
N ALA A 364 13.83 -25.07 -7.71
CA ALA A 364 14.50 -26.02 -6.84
C ALA A 364 15.80 -25.39 -6.30
N PRO A 365 16.05 -25.46 -4.98
CA PRO A 365 17.18 -24.76 -4.37
C PRO A 365 18.47 -25.18 -5.06
N ALA A 366 19.14 -24.20 -5.68
CA ALA A 366 20.36 -24.45 -6.44
C ALA A 366 21.35 -25.24 -5.56
N PRO A 367 21.97 -26.31 -6.08
CA PRO A 367 22.77 -27.21 -5.26
C PRO A 367 23.85 -26.42 -4.53
N SER A 368 23.85 -26.52 -3.21
CA SER A 368 24.75 -25.75 -2.34
C SER A 368 26.20 -26.11 -2.64
N HIS A 369 26.87 -25.22 -3.38
CA HIS A 369 28.30 -25.34 -3.63
C HIS A 369 29.03 -25.45 -2.28
N PRO A 370 29.78 -26.55 -2.05
CA PRO A 370 30.43 -26.75 -0.76
C PRO A 370 31.45 -25.63 -0.52
N SER A 371 31.43 -25.07 0.68
CA SER A 371 32.27 -23.93 1.06
C SER A 371 33.75 -24.28 0.90
N HIS A 372 34.38 -23.75 -0.16
CA HIS A 372 35.82 -23.86 -0.34
C HIS A 372 36.53 -23.14 0.82
N PRO A 373 37.41 -23.80 1.59
CA PRO A 373 38.16 -23.15 2.65
C PRO A 373 39.13 -22.13 2.06
N SER A 374 39.17 -20.93 2.63
CA SER A 374 40.13 -19.89 2.23
C SER A 374 41.57 -20.39 2.36
N PRO A 375 42.46 -20.09 1.39
CA PRO A 375 43.86 -20.47 1.48
C PRO A 375 44.57 -19.76 2.65
N PRO A 376 45.52 -20.41 3.33
CA PRO A 376 46.24 -19.81 4.45
C PRO A 376 47.14 -18.65 4.00
N SER A 377 47.12 -17.55 4.74
CA SER A 377 47.89 -16.33 4.47
C SER A 377 49.38 -16.47 4.86
N SER A 378 50.16 -17.11 3.99
CA SER A 378 51.59 -17.31 4.18
C SER A 378 52.45 -16.10 3.78
N THR A 379 52.72 -15.20 4.74
CA THR A 379 53.79 -14.18 4.60
C THR A 379 54.67 -14.19 5.86
N PRO A 380 55.96 -14.57 5.78
CA PRO A 380 56.85 -14.62 6.94
C PRO A 380 57.13 -13.22 7.54
N GLY A 381 57.08 -13.10 8.86
CA GLY A 381 57.41 -11.85 9.56
C GLY A 381 58.90 -11.54 9.52
N ARG A 382 59.27 -10.38 8.94
CA ARG A 382 60.62 -9.81 9.08
C ARG A 382 60.72 -9.09 10.43
N GLN A 383 61.59 -9.59 11.30
CA GLN A 383 62.04 -8.88 12.49
C GLN A 383 63.02 -7.77 12.05
N ASN A 384 62.89 -6.57 12.63
CA ASN A 384 63.95 -5.55 12.58
C ASN A 384 64.71 -5.56 13.92
N PRO A 385 66.05 -5.44 13.94
CA PRO A 385 66.83 -5.48 15.18
C PRO A 385 66.63 -4.23 16.07
N TRP A 386 66.99 -4.38 17.34
CA TRP A 386 67.12 -3.30 18.31
C TRP A 386 68.61 -3.09 18.61
N ASP A 387 69.15 -1.93 18.25
CA ASP A 387 70.51 -1.51 18.60
C ASP A 387 70.47 -0.34 19.60
N GLY A 388 71.19 -0.49 20.72
CA GLY A 388 70.98 0.33 21.92
C GLY A 388 72.14 1.25 22.31
N THR A 389 72.13 2.49 21.81
CA THR A 389 72.91 3.64 22.32
C THR A 389 72.04 4.90 22.16
N THR A 390 71.90 5.85 23.09
CA THR A 390 72.78 6.22 24.23
C THR A 390 71.97 6.89 25.36
N ARG A 391 72.54 6.98 26.58
CA ARG A 391 72.13 7.86 27.71
C ARG A 391 73.35 8.69 28.15
N PRO A 392 73.26 9.75 29.00
CA PRO A 392 72.17 10.16 29.91
C PRO A 392 71.52 11.50 29.42
N ASN A 393 70.87 12.40 30.17
CA ASN A 393 70.68 12.56 31.63
C ASN A 393 69.42 13.39 32.01
N HIS A 394 69.27 13.65 33.31
CA HIS A 394 68.50 14.70 34.00
C HIS A 394 66.99 14.54 34.24
N HIS A 395 66.72 14.05 35.45
CA HIS A 395 65.59 14.35 36.34
C HIS A 395 65.86 15.67 37.13
N PRO A 396 64.91 16.29 37.90
CA PRO A 396 64.02 15.57 38.84
C PRO A 396 62.62 16.14 39.24
N HIS A 397 61.84 15.27 39.91
CA HIS A 397 60.75 15.54 40.90
C HIS A 397 59.48 16.29 40.43
N ARG A 398 58.31 16.30 41.10
CA ARG A 398 57.49 15.50 42.09
C ARG A 398 56.10 16.22 42.14
N ASP A 399 54.92 15.74 42.52
CA ASP A 399 54.26 14.48 42.96
C ASP A 399 52.73 14.69 42.67
N GLY A 400 51.75 13.80 42.90
CA GLY A 400 51.66 12.42 43.41
C GLY A 400 50.20 12.11 43.86
N SER A 401 49.81 10.83 44.01
CA SER A 401 48.62 10.30 44.78
C SER A 401 47.19 10.86 44.51
N THR A 402 46.07 10.11 44.53
CA THR A 402 45.76 8.80 45.17
C THR A 402 44.55 8.09 44.52
N ARG A 403 44.44 6.76 44.72
CA ARG A 403 43.21 5.91 44.64
C ARG A 403 42.60 5.76 46.08
N PRO A 404 41.55 4.96 46.43
CA PRO A 404 40.84 3.88 45.69
C PRO A 404 39.29 3.74 45.88
N THR A 405 38.72 2.73 45.18
CA THR A 405 37.57 1.83 45.54
C THR A 405 36.17 2.32 45.98
N LEU A 406 35.18 1.99 45.14
CA LEU A 406 34.03 1.06 45.39
C LEU A 406 33.36 0.96 46.79
N GLN A 407 32.04 1.17 46.81
CA GLN A 407 31.08 0.34 47.57
C GLN A 407 29.66 0.40 46.97
N ALA A 408 28.72 -0.43 47.47
CA ALA A 408 27.34 -0.62 46.95
C ALA A 408 26.36 -1.03 48.08
N VAL A 409 25.09 -1.38 47.74
CA VAL A 409 24.00 -1.90 48.64
C VAL A 409 23.31 -0.81 49.50
N PRO A 410 22.02 -0.89 49.97
CA PRO A 410 20.90 -1.84 49.77
C PRO A 410 19.56 -1.22 49.23
N PRO A 411 18.47 -2.02 49.08
CA PRO A 411 17.08 -1.56 48.89
C PRO A 411 16.13 -1.80 50.11
N LEU A 412 14.88 -1.31 49.99
CA LEU A 412 13.65 -1.61 50.79
C LEU A 412 13.50 -1.09 52.24
N THR A 413 12.37 -0.41 52.53
CA THR A 413 11.33 -0.83 53.53
C THR A 413 10.02 -0.02 53.38
N SER A 414 8.95 -0.40 54.11
CA SER A 414 7.59 0.19 54.18
C SER A 414 7.55 1.48 55.05
N VAL A 415 6.44 2.21 55.29
CA VAL A 415 5.08 1.91 55.85
C VAL A 415 4.07 3.00 55.39
N GLY A 416 2.75 2.77 55.52
CA GLY A 416 1.73 3.80 55.23
C GLY A 416 0.45 3.75 56.07
N THR A 417 -0.28 4.88 56.08
CA THR A 417 -1.62 5.17 56.66
C THR A 417 -2.12 6.50 56.05
N GLY A 418 -3.43 6.84 55.98
CA GLY A 418 -4.65 6.07 56.23
C GLY A 418 -5.90 6.98 56.37
N GLY A 419 -6.97 6.73 55.59
CA GLY A 419 -8.24 7.50 55.59
C GLY A 419 -8.17 8.84 54.81
N THR A 420 -9.26 9.47 54.36
CA THR A 420 -10.72 9.17 54.25
C THR A 420 -11.20 9.85 52.95
N GLY A 421 -12.17 9.41 52.15
CA GLY A 421 -13.49 8.84 52.45
C GLY A 421 -14.57 9.80 51.91
N GLY A 422 -15.39 9.39 50.93
CA GLY A 422 -16.42 10.26 50.32
C GLY A 422 -16.93 9.81 48.95
N THR A 423 -18.19 9.41 48.90
CA THR A 423 -19.04 9.23 47.70
C THR A 423 -19.75 10.57 47.35
N ASP A 424 -20.51 10.78 46.26
CA ASP A 424 -20.97 9.91 45.16
C ASP A 424 -21.27 10.71 43.86
N THR A 425 -21.67 9.98 42.82
CA THR A 425 -22.31 10.35 41.55
C THR A 425 -23.28 11.55 41.57
N PRO A 426 -23.34 12.34 40.48
CA PRO A 426 -24.57 13.02 40.08
C PRO A 426 -25.10 12.62 38.68
N ARG A 427 -26.38 12.24 38.64
CA ARG A 427 -27.27 12.32 37.46
C ARG A 427 -28.65 12.77 37.95
N ASN A 428 -29.16 13.91 37.47
CA ASN A 428 -30.52 13.94 36.94
C ASN A 428 -30.85 15.18 36.10
N HIS A 429 -31.96 15.10 35.37
CA HIS A 429 -32.63 16.22 34.70
C HIS A 429 -33.45 17.06 35.70
N ALA A 430 -33.74 18.33 35.38
CA ALA A 430 -35.09 18.80 35.02
C ALA A 430 -35.21 20.35 35.01
N ASN A 431 -36.16 20.84 34.20
CA ASN A 431 -36.66 22.23 34.10
C ASN A 431 -35.63 23.32 33.67
N GLY A 432 -36.01 24.40 32.97
CA GLY A 432 -37.28 24.70 32.29
C GLY A 432 -37.92 26.03 32.71
N GLY A 433 -38.07 26.97 31.77
CA GLY A 433 -38.92 28.16 31.92
C GLY A 433 -38.28 29.51 31.56
N ALA A 434 -38.90 30.19 30.58
CA ALA A 434 -39.00 31.64 30.39
C ALA A 434 -37.76 32.56 30.56
N ALA A 435 -37.26 33.05 29.42
CA ALA A 435 -37.32 34.47 29.06
C ALA A 435 -37.58 34.61 27.55
#